data_AF-G1PE62-F1
#
_entry.id   AF-G1PE62-F1
#
_cell.length_a   1.000
_cell.length_b   1.000
_cell.length_c   1.000
_cell.angle_alpha   90.00
_cell.angle_beta   90.00
_cell.angle_gamma   90.00
#
_symmetry.space_group_name_H-M   'P 1'
#
loop_
_entity.id
_entity.type
_entity.pdbx_description
1 polymer ?
#
loop_
_entity_poly.entity_id
_entity_poly.type
_entity_poly.pdbx_seq_one_letter_code
_entity_poly.pdbx_strand_id
1 'polypeptide(L)'
;LVAAGAYLPPLQQVFQAPRRPGIGTVGKPIKLLANYFEVDIPKIDVYHYEVDIKPDKCPRRVNREVVEYMVQHFKPQIFGDRKPVYDGKKNIYTVTALPIGNERVDFEVTIPGEGKDRIFKVSIKWLAIVSWRMLHEALVSGQIPVPLESVQALDVAMRHLASMRYTPVGRSFFSPPEGYYHPLGGGREVWFGFHQSVRPAMWKMMLNIDVSATAFYKAQPVIEFMCEVLDIRNIDEQPKPLTDSQRVRFTKEIKGLKVEVTHCGQMKRKYRVCNVTRRPASHQTFPLQLESGQTVECTVAQYFKQKYNLQLKYPHLPCLQVGQEQKHTYLPLEVCNIVAGQRCIKKLTDNQTSTMIKATARSAPDRQEEISRLMKNASYNLDPYIQEFGIKVKDDMTEVTGRVLPAPILQYGGRNRAIATPNQGVWDMRGKQFYNGIEIKVWAIACFAPQKQCREEVLKNFTDQLRKISKDAGMPIQGQPCFCKYAQGADSVEPMFRHLKNTYSGLQLIIVILPGKTPVYGTV
;
A
#
# COMPACT_ATOMS: atom_id res chain seq x y z
N LEU A 1 1.24 4.19 -36.38
CA LEU A 1 1.55 2.75 -36.48
C LEU A 1 2.93 2.53 -35.87
N VAL A 2 3.00 2.24 -34.57
CA VAL A 2 4.23 1.77 -33.92
C VAL A 2 4.05 0.29 -33.70
N ALA A 3 4.87 -0.52 -34.34
CA ALA A 3 4.81 -1.97 -34.26
C ALA A 3 5.05 -2.42 -32.81
N ALA A 4 4.01 -3.00 -32.21
CA ALA A 4 4.13 -3.78 -30.99
C ALA A 4 4.72 -5.15 -31.34
N GLY A 5 5.85 -5.53 -30.74
CA GLY A 5 6.35 -6.91 -30.91
C GLY A 5 7.83 -7.18 -30.69
N ALA A 6 8.69 -6.20 -30.41
CA ALA A 6 10.07 -6.51 -30.04
C ALA A 6 10.13 -6.82 -28.53
N TYR A 7 10.15 -8.11 -28.18
CA TYR A 7 10.67 -8.55 -26.88
C TYR A 7 12.10 -8.02 -26.77
N LEU A 8 12.33 -7.00 -25.95
CA LEU A 8 13.70 -6.64 -25.57
C LEU A 8 14.34 -7.89 -24.99
N PRO A 9 15.53 -8.32 -25.47
CA PRO A 9 16.23 -9.45 -24.87
C PRO A 9 16.41 -9.17 -23.37
N PRO A 10 16.41 -10.22 -22.52
CA PRO A 10 16.70 -10.05 -21.10
C PRO A 10 17.97 -9.21 -20.95
N LEU A 11 17.92 -8.17 -20.12
CA LEU A 11 19.09 -7.32 -19.87
C LEU A 11 20.24 -8.24 -19.44
N GLN A 12 21.24 -8.40 -20.29
CA GLN A 12 22.39 -9.23 -19.99
C GLN A 12 23.14 -8.60 -18.81
N GLN A 13 23.24 -9.33 -17.70
CA GLN A 13 23.89 -8.82 -16.49
C GLN A 13 25.41 -8.78 -16.70
N VAL A 14 25.93 -7.61 -17.11
CA VAL A 14 27.38 -7.38 -17.28
C VAL A 14 28.10 -7.37 -15.93
N PHE A 15 27.46 -6.83 -14.89
CA PHE A 15 28.04 -6.70 -13.55
C PHE A 15 27.39 -7.69 -12.59
N GLN A 16 28.10 -8.78 -12.30
CA GLN A 16 27.69 -9.74 -11.28
C GLN A 16 28.01 -9.20 -9.89
N ALA A 17 27.07 -9.36 -8.94
CA ALA A 17 27.32 -9.02 -7.55
C ALA A 17 28.50 -9.85 -6.97
N PRO A 18 29.39 -9.24 -6.17
CA PRO A 18 30.53 -9.97 -5.60
C PRO A 18 30.07 -11.06 -4.63
N ARG A 19 30.81 -12.17 -4.61
CA ARG A 19 30.61 -13.22 -3.60
C ARG A 19 30.93 -12.69 -2.20
N ARG A 20 30.28 -13.26 -1.19
CA ARG A 20 30.59 -12.95 0.21
C ARG A 20 32.05 -13.35 0.51
N PRO A 21 32.92 -12.42 0.94
CA PRO A 21 34.33 -12.73 1.20
C PRO A 21 34.55 -13.51 2.50
N GLY A 22 33.58 -13.46 3.42
CA GLY A 22 33.62 -14.17 4.70
C GLY A 22 32.48 -13.72 5.61
N ILE A 23 32.48 -14.23 6.85
CA ILE A 23 31.59 -13.79 7.92
C ILE A 23 32.35 -12.89 8.90
N GLY A 24 31.69 -11.85 9.41
CA GLY A 24 32.32 -10.99 10.42
C GLY A 24 32.46 -11.71 11.76
N THR A 25 33.56 -11.45 12.46
CA THR A 25 33.90 -12.08 13.76
C THR A 25 33.87 -11.11 14.94
N VAL A 26 33.88 -9.80 14.67
CA VAL A 26 33.90 -8.73 15.69
C VAL A 26 32.53 -8.52 16.33
N GLY A 27 32.49 -8.28 17.64
CA GLY A 27 31.29 -7.94 18.40
C GLY A 27 30.80 -9.05 19.32
N LYS A 28 30.01 -8.68 20.33
CA LYS A 28 29.49 -9.63 21.33
C LYS A 28 28.41 -10.52 20.70
N PRO A 29 28.47 -11.85 20.83
CA PRO A 29 27.40 -12.74 20.35
C PRO A 29 26.06 -12.44 21.03
N ILE A 30 24.97 -12.55 20.27
CA ILE A 30 23.59 -12.45 20.78
C ILE A 30 22.71 -13.48 20.06
N LYS A 31 21.91 -14.25 20.81
CA LYS A 31 20.92 -15.15 20.24
C LYS A 31 19.69 -14.36 19.79
N LEU A 32 19.24 -14.58 18.56
CA LEU A 32 18.11 -13.90 17.96
C LEU A 32 17.16 -14.92 17.33
N LEU A 33 15.91 -14.52 17.21
CA LEU A 33 14.91 -15.20 16.40
C LEU A 33 14.58 -14.33 15.20
N ALA A 34 14.56 -14.95 14.01
CA ALA A 34 14.12 -14.30 12.79
C ALA A 34 12.73 -14.83 12.43
N ASN A 35 11.86 -13.96 11.91
CA ASN A 35 10.58 -14.31 11.31
C ASN A 35 10.73 -15.00 9.93
N TYR A 36 11.68 -15.93 9.88
CA TYR A 36 12.02 -16.80 8.78
C TYR A 36 11.75 -18.21 9.26
N PHE A 37 11.02 -18.97 8.46
CA PHE A 37 10.58 -20.33 8.74
C PHE A 37 11.20 -21.24 7.68
N GLU A 38 11.93 -22.26 8.12
CA GLU A 38 12.62 -23.17 7.21
C GLU A 38 11.60 -23.89 6.30
N VAL A 39 11.92 -23.98 5.02
CA VAL A 39 11.13 -24.70 4.02
C VAL A 39 11.93 -25.86 3.48
N ASP A 40 11.43 -27.08 3.70
CA ASP A 40 11.94 -28.28 3.09
C ASP A 40 11.22 -28.53 1.76
N ILE A 41 12.00 -28.65 0.69
CA ILE A 41 11.51 -28.85 -0.68
C ILE A 41 11.94 -30.24 -1.19
N PRO A 42 11.08 -30.94 -1.95
CA PRO A 42 11.47 -32.21 -2.57
C PRO A 42 12.44 -31.98 -3.75
N LYS A 43 13.33 -32.95 -3.96
CA LYS A 43 14.37 -32.93 -5.03
C LYS A 43 13.81 -33.47 -6.36
N ILE A 44 12.70 -32.89 -6.80
CA ILE A 44 11.93 -33.29 -7.98
C ILE A 44 11.99 -32.22 -9.07
N ASP A 45 11.48 -32.60 -10.24
CA ASP A 45 11.17 -31.68 -11.32
C ASP A 45 9.72 -31.21 -11.23
N VAL A 46 9.50 -29.92 -11.51
CA VAL A 46 8.19 -29.27 -11.54
C VAL A 46 7.90 -28.83 -12.97
N TYR A 47 6.67 -29.04 -13.43
CA TYR A 47 6.29 -28.78 -14.81
C TYR A 47 5.65 -27.39 -14.93
N HIS A 48 6.25 -26.53 -15.75
CA HIS A 48 5.80 -25.17 -15.98
C HIS A 48 5.03 -25.07 -17.29
N TYR A 49 3.82 -24.54 -17.21
CA TYR A 49 2.93 -24.29 -18.33
C TYR A 49 2.64 -22.80 -18.47
N GLU A 50 2.60 -22.34 -19.71
CA GLU A 50 2.05 -21.04 -20.06
C GLU A 50 0.53 -21.15 -20.24
N VAL A 51 -0.21 -20.22 -19.61
CA VAL A 51 -1.65 -20.07 -19.79
C VAL A 51 -1.99 -18.74 -20.44
N ASP A 52 -2.75 -18.75 -21.54
CA ASP A 52 -3.32 -17.56 -22.17
C ASP A 52 -4.83 -17.54 -21.93
N ILE A 53 -5.38 -16.41 -21.47
CA ILE A 53 -6.81 -16.24 -21.19
C ILE A 53 -7.30 -15.07 -22.04
N LYS A 54 -8.35 -15.29 -22.82
CA LYS A 54 -9.04 -14.27 -23.60
C LYS A 54 -10.47 -14.11 -23.10
N PRO A 55 -10.91 -12.88 -22.77
CA PRO A 55 -10.17 -11.60 -22.86
C PRO A 55 -9.03 -11.46 -21.83
N ASP A 56 -7.94 -10.79 -22.24
CA ASP A 56 -6.65 -10.73 -21.54
C ASP A 56 -6.51 -9.59 -20.51
N LYS A 57 -7.44 -8.63 -20.52
CA LYS A 57 -7.47 -7.46 -19.61
C LYS A 57 -8.24 -7.69 -18.32
N CYS A 58 -8.50 -8.94 -17.95
CA CYS A 58 -9.22 -9.28 -16.73
C CYS A 58 -8.34 -9.07 -15.48
N PRO A 59 -8.93 -8.67 -14.34
CA PRO A 59 -8.21 -8.64 -13.07
C PRO A 59 -7.64 -10.02 -12.70
N ARG A 60 -6.47 -10.08 -12.06
CA ARG A 60 -5.85 -11.35 -11.64
C ARG A 60 -6.79 -12.27 -10.85
N ARG A 61 -7.66 -11.70 -10.01
CA ARG A 61 -8.68 -12.48 -9.26
C ARG A 61 -9.63 -13.22 -10.21
N VAL A 62 -10.11 -12.55 -11.26
CA VAL A 62 -10.96 -13.18 -12.27
C VAL A 62 -10.18 -14.27 -13.01
N ASN A 63 -8.93 -14.01 -13.39
CA ASN A 63 -8.10 -15.04 -14.04
C ASN A 63 -7.94 -16.28 -13.16
N ARG A 64 -7.82 -16.12 -11.84
CA ARG A 64 -7.75 -17.25 -10.92
C ARG A 64 -9.07 -18.00 -10.82
N GLU A 65 -10.20 -17.29 -10.80
CA GLU A 65 -11.54 -17.91 -10.88
C GLU A 65 -11.71 -18.71 -12.19
N VAL A 66 -11.22 -18.19 -13.33
CA VAL A 66 -11.19 -18.91 -14.62
C VAL A 66 -10.40 -20.20 -14.51
N VAL A 67 -9.17 -20.14 -13.98
CA VAL A 67 -8.32 -21.33 -13.88
C VAL A 67 -8.87 -22.34 -12.88
N GLU A 68 -9.42 -21.89 -11.75
CA GLU A 68 -10.08 -22.75 -10.76
C GLU A 68 -11.24 -23.53 -11.40
N TYR A 69 -12.14 -22.84 -12.11
CA TYR A 69 -13.26 -23.48 -12.79
C TYR A 69 -12.78 -24.46 -13.87
N MET A 70 -11.75 -24.07 -14.64
CA MET A 70 -11.14 -24.94 -15.66
C MET A 70 -10.56 -26.22 -15.04
N VAL A 71 -9.85 -26.12 -13.91
CA VAL A 71 -9.27 -27.29 -13.22
C VAL A 71 -10.37 -28.25 -12.76
N GLN A 72 -11.47 -27.72 -12.23
CA GLN A 72 -12.62 -28.53 -11.79
C GLN A 72 -13.34 -29.21 -12.96
N HIS A 73 -13.60 -28.49 -14.06
CA HIS A 73 -14.41 -28.99 -15.17
C HIS A 73 -13.66 -29.92 -16.12
N PHE A 74 -12.36 -29.66 -16.35
CA PHE A 74 -11.51 -30.47 -17.22
C PHE A 74 -10.64 -31.47 -16.43
N LYS A 75 -11.09 -31.82 -15.22
CA LYS A 75 -10.41 -32.79 -14.35
C LYS A 75 -10.21 -34.14 -15.05
N PRO A 76 -11.22 -34.79 -15.66
CA PRO A 76 -11.03 -36.12 -16.27
C PRO A 76 -10.09 -36.12 -17.48
N GLN A 77 -10.07 -35.05 -18.27
CA GLN A 77 -9.32 -34.99 -19.52
C GLN A 77 -7.86 -34.60 -19.33
N ILE A 78 -7.57 -33.67 -18.41
CA ILE A 78 -6.26 -32.99 -18.34
C ILE A 78 -5.65 -33.08 -16.96
N PHE A 79 -6.37 -32.62 -15.93
CA PHE A 79 -5.75 -32.39 -14.62
C PHE A 79 -5.64 -33.67 -13.79
N GLY A 80 -6.53 -34.65 -13.99
CA GLY A 80 -6.61 -35.84 -13.14
C GLY A 80 -6.72 -35.44 -11.67
N ASP A 81 -6.02 -36.11 -10.78
CA ASP A 81 -5.99 -35.75 -9.36
C ASP A 81 -4.97 -34.65 -9.00
N ARG A 82 -4.27 -34.09 -10.00
CA ARG A 82 -3.28 -33.04 -9.77
C ARG A 82 -3.95 -31.76 -9.28
N LYS A 83 -3.23 -30.99 -8.46
CA LYS A 83 -3.66 -29.66 -7.99
C LYS A 83 -2.72 -28.57 -8.52
N PRO A 84 -3.00 -28.01 -9.70
CA PRO A 84 -2.15 -26.99 -10.29
C PRO A 84 -2.12 -25.72 -9.45
N VAL A 85 -0.97 -25.05 -9.39
CA VAL A 85 -0.83 -23.74 -8.76
C VAL A 85 -0.60 -22.67 -9.81
N TYR A 86 -1.23 -21.52 -9.61
CA TYR A 86 -1.33 -20.45 -10.60
C TYR A 86 -0.93 -19.08 -10.03
N ASP A 87 -0.23 -18.26 -10.84
CA ASP A 87 0.21 -16.91 -10.47
C ASP A 87 -0.85 -15.81 -10.70
N GLY A 88 -1.97 -16.14 -11.34
CA GLY A 88 -3.04 -15.21 -11.69
C GLY A 88 -2.81 -14.45 -13.01
N LYS A 89 -1.77 -14.82 -13.77
CA LYS A 89 -1.42 -14.23 -15.07
C LYS A 89 -1.19 -15.26 -16.16
N LYS A 90 -0.01 -15.88 -16.18
CA LYS A 90 0.48 -16.68 -17.32
C LYS A 90 1.14 -17.98 -16.91
N ASN A 91 1.39 -18.20 -15.61
CA ASN A 91 2.24 -19.31 -15.16
C ASN A 91 1.45 -20.28 -14.30
N ILE A 92 1.27 -21.51 -14.80
CA ILE A 92 0.73 -22.65 -14.06
C ILE A 92 1.85 -23.65 -13.81
N TYR A 93 1.87 -24.25 -12.62
CA TYR A 93 2.81 -25.32 -12.27
C TYR A 93 2.08 -26.56 -11.78
N THR A 94 2.60 -27.74 -12.10
CA THR A 94 2.16 -29.04 -11.59
C THR A 94 3.35 -29.91 -11.18
N VAL A 95 3.11 -30.85 -10.28
CA VAL A 95 4.14 -31.78 -9.77
C VAL A 95 4.46 -32.93 -10.72
N THR A 96 3.51 -33.28 -11.59
CA THR A 96 3.68 -34.28 -12.64
C THR A 96 3.15 -33.71 -13.96
N ALA A 97 3.69 -34.18 -15.07
CA ALA A 97 3.32 -33.71 -16.40
C ALA A 97 1.80 -33.89 -16.65
N LEU A 98 1.18 -32.86 -17.22
CA LEU A 98 -0.14 -32.93 -17.84
C LEU A 98 -0.09 -33.76 -19.14
N PRO A 99 -1.15 -34.52 -19.46
CA PRO A 99 -1.21 -35.39 -20.64
C PRO A 99 -1.50 -34.60 -21.93
N ILE A 100 -0.72 -33.54 -22.20
CA ILE A 100 -0.90 -32.64 -23.36
C ILE A 100 0.31 -32.59 -24.30
N GLY A 101 1.41 -33.29 -23.95
CA GLY A 101 2.67 -33.20 -24.67
C GLY A 101 3.20 -31.76 -24.74
N ASN A 102 3.66 -31.35 -25.93
CA ASN A 102 4.16 -29.99 -26.19
C ASN A 102 3.15 -29.12 -26.96
N GLU A 103 1.98 -29.68 -27.31
CA GLU A 103 0.98 -28.97 -28.08
C GLU A 103 0.20 -27.98 -27.22
N ARG A 104 -0.30 -26.93 -27.87
CA ARG A 104 -1.18 -25.95 -27.23
C ARG A 104 -2.60 -26.50 -27.27
N VAL A 105 -3.21 -26.66 -26.09
CA VAL A 105 -4.60 -27.12 -25.96
C VAL A 105 -5.48 -25.93 -25.62
N ASP A 106 -6.56 -25.75 -26.38
CA ASP A 106 -7.56 -24.71 -26.19
C ASP A 106 -8.77 -25.25 -25.42
N PHE A 107 -9.29 -24.44 -24.50
CA PHE A 107 -10.44 -24.69 -23.66
C PHE A 107 -11.43 -23.54 -23.76
N GLU A 108 -12.71 -23.88 -23.72
CA GLU A 108 -13.77 -22.90 -23.49
C GLU A 108 -14.25 -23.04 -22.04
N VAL A 109 -14.11 -21.97 -21.27
CA VAL A 109 -14.39 -21.95 -19.83
C VAL A 109 -15.50 -20.95 -19.56
N THR A 110 -16.63 -21.45 -19.08
CA THR A 110 -17.82 -20.63 -18.79
C THR A 110 -17.93 -20.39 -17.29
N ILE A 111 -17.73 -19.14 -16.86
CA ILE A 111 -17.93 -18.76 -15.45
C ILE A 111 -19.34 -18.20 -15.27
N PRO A 112 -20.09 -18.67 -14.26
CA PRO A 112 -21.36 -18.06 -13.87
C PRO A 112 -21.16 -16.57 -13.57
N GLY A 113 -21.87 -15.71 -14.28
CA GLY A 113 -21.86 -14.27 -14.04
C GLY A 113 -23.13 -13.79 -13.36
N GLU A 114 -23.08 -12.61 -12.73
CA GLU A 114 -24.29 -11.95 -12.22
C GLU A 114 -25.13 -11.44 -13.42
N GLY A 115 -26.01 -12.30 -13.94
CA GLY A 115 -26.98 -12.02 -14.99
C GLY A 115 -26.64 -12.58 -16.38
N LYS A 116 -25.36 -12.67 -16.75
CA LYS A 116 -24.90 -13.36 -17.97
C LYS A 116 -23.63 -14.14 -17.72
N ASP A 117 -23.60 -15.37 -18.20
CA ASP A 117 -22.39 -16.20 -18.18
C ASP A 117 -21.27 -15.54 -18.96
N ARG A 118 -20.05 -15.70 -18.45
CA ARG A 118 -18.84 -15.17 -19.06
C ARG A 118 -18.04 -16.30 -19.64
N ILE A 119 -17.93 -16.32 -20.96
CA ILE A 119 -17.17 -17.32 -21.71
C ILE A 119 -15.75 -16.80 -21.90
N PHE A 120 -14.77 -17.63 -21.53
CA PHE A 120 -13.35 -17.37 -21.70
C PHE A 120 -12.74 -18.43 -22.61
N LYS A 121 -11.89 -17.99 -23.54
CA LYS A 121 -11.04 -18.89 -24.31
C LYS A 121 -9.71 -18.98 -23.60
N VAL A 122 -9.37 -20.15 -23.10
CA VAL A 122 -8.16 -20.41 -22.33
C VAL A 122 -7.28 -21.36 -23.11
N SER A 123 -5.97 -21.16 -23.10
CA SER A 123 -5.06 -22.12 -23.71
C SER A 123 -3.88 -22.43 -22.82
N ILE A 124 -3.52 -23.70 -22.76
CA ILE A 124 -2.38 -24.19 -21.99
C ILE A 124 -1.34 -24.74 -22.96
N LYS A 125 -0.07 -24.40 -22.74
CA LYS A 125 1.07 -24.95 -23.46
C LYS A 125 2.19 -25.28 -22.48
N TRP A 126 2.84 -26.43 -22.64
CA TRP A 126 4.06 -26.73 -21.90
C TRP A 126 5.17 -25.73 -22.25
N LEU A 127 5.87 -25.23 -21.24
CA LEU A 127 6.92 -24.23 -21.41
C LEU A 127 8.30 -24.74 -20.99
N ALA A 128 8.42 -25.31 -19.78
CA ALA A 128 9.70 -25.76 -19.24
C ALA A 128 9.55 -26.80 -18.13
N ILE A 129 10.66 -27.46 -17.82
CA ILE A 129 10.86 -28.19 -16.56
C ILE A 129 11.68 -27.30 -15.63
N VAL A 130 11.21 -27.17 -14.38
CA VAL A 130 11.83 -26.39 -13.31
C VAL A 130 12.38 -27.37 -12.27
N SER A 131 13.70 -27.45 -12.13
CA SER A 131 14.32 -28.44 -11.25
C SER A 131 14.57 -27.91 -9.83
N TRP A 132 13.81 -28.41 -8.85
CA TRP A 132 14.05 -28.09 -7.44
C TRP A 132 15.26 -28.83 -6.86
N ARG A 133 15.75 -29.89 -7.52
CA ARG A 133 17.05 -30.48 -7.23
C ARG A 133 18.17 -29.45 -7.45
N MET A 134 18.17 -28.78 -8.59
CA MET A 134 19.15 -27.73 -8.91
C MET A 134 19.06 -26.55 -7.94
N LEU A 135 17.85 -26.17 -7.52
CA LEU A 135 17.68 -25.17 -6.47
C LEU A 135 18.36 -25.61 -5.16
N HIS A 136 18.14 -26.85 -4.71
CA HIS A 136 18.78 -27.37 -3.50
C HIS A 136 20.32 -27.38 -3.61
N GLU A 137 20.87 -27.83 -4.75
CA GLU A 137 22.31 -27.81 -5.01
C GLU A 137 22.90 -26.40 -4.95
N ALA A 138 22.19 -25.39 -5.47
CA ALA A 138 22.62 -23.99 -5.39
C ALA A 138 22.73 -23.49 -3.94
N LEU A 139 21.77 -23.85 -3.08
CA LEU A 139 21.71 -23.40 -1.68
C LEU A 139 22.75 -24.07 -0.78
N VAL A 140 23.09 -25.32 -1.08
CA VAL A 140 24.04 -26.14 -0.29
C VAL A 140 25.48 -25.88 -0.74
N SER A 141 25.73 -25.82 -2.06
CA SER A 141 27.09 -25.68 -2.59
C SER A 141 27.58 -24.23 -2.67
N GLY A 142 26.68 -23.29 -2.99
CA GLY A 142 27.05 -21.91 -3.34
C GLY A 142 27.89 -21.79 -4.61
N GLN A 143 28.00 -22.84 -5.43
CA GLN A 143 28.86 -22.87 -6.62
C GLN A 143 28.14 -22.38 -7.88
N ILE A 144 26.84 -22.64 -7.98
CA ILE A 144 25.98 -22.22 -9.08
C ILE A 144 25.07 -21.04 -8.66
N PRO A 145 24.63 -20.19 -9.61
CA PRO A 145 23.63 -19.16 -9.32
C PRO A 145 22.31 -19.78 -8.84
N VAL A 146 21.56 -19.04 -8.02
CA VAL A 146 20.23 -19.48 -7.58
C VAL A 146 19.26 -19.43 -8.78
N PRO A 147 18.62 -20.56 -9.14
CA PRO A 147 17.64 -20.60 -10.23
C PRO A 147 16.36 -19.84 -9.87
N LEU A 148 16.16 -18.65 -10.44
CA LEU A 148 15.08 -17.75 -10.06
C LEU A 148 13.70 -18.27 -10.46
N GLU A 149 13.61 -19.00 -11.56
CA GLU A 149 12.42 -19.72 -12.02
C GLU A 149 11.98 -20.78 -11.01
N SER A 150 12.93 -21.46 -10.36
CA SER A 150 12.64 -22.41 -9.28
C SER A 150 12.11 -21.73 -8.03
N VAL A 151 12.70 -20.58 -7.65
CA VAL A 151 12.21 -19.76 -6.55
C VAL A 151 10.81 -19.20 -6.86
N GLN A 152 10.56 -18.80 -8.10
CA GLN A 152 9.25 -18.32 -8.54
C GLN A 152 8.19 -19.42 -8.50
N ALA A 153 8.48 -20.62 -8.98
CA ALA A 153 7.56 -21.75 -8.91
C ALA A 153 7.17 -22.05 -7.45
N LEU A 154 8.15 -22.03 -6.54
CA LEU A 154 7.92 -22.19 -5.10
C LEU A 154 7.08 -21.05 -4.49
N ASP A 155 7.37 -19.79 -4.82
CA ASP A 155 6.55 -18.63 -4.38
C ASP A 155 5.11 -18.77 -4.84
N VAL A 156 4.88 -19.19 -6.10
CA VAL A 156 3.55 -19.40 -6.67
C VAL A 156 2.81 -20.53 -5.96
N ALA A 157 3.48 -21.65 -5.68
CA ALA A 157 2.89 -22.76 -4.93
C ALA A 157 2.45 -22.33 -3.53
N MET A 158 3.37 -21.74 -2.75
CA MET A 158 3.12 -21.36 -1.36
C MET A 158 2.07 -20.25 -1.20
N ARG A 159 1.78 -19.49 -2.26
CA ARG A 159 0.83 -18.36 -2.20
C ARG A 159 -0.52 -18.65 -2.83
N HIS A 160 -0.68 -19.80 -3.49
CA HIS A 160 -1.82 -20.06 -4.36
C HIS A 160 -3.15 -19.95 -3.60
N LEU A 161 -3.29 -20.70 -2.49
CA LEU A 161 -4.50 -20.71 -1.68
C LEU A 161 -4.76 -19.36 -1.00
N ALA A 162 -3.73 -18.75 -0.41
CA ALA A 162 -3.83 -17.42 0.20
C ALA A 162 -4.31 -16.36 -0.81
N SER A 163 -3.89 -16.48 -2.07
CA SER A 163 -4.32 -15.57 -3.15
C SER A 163 -5.78 -15.75 -3.58
N MET A 164 -6.41 -16.88 -3.23
CA MET A 164 -7.82 -17.16 -3.45
C MET A 164 -8.70 -16.78 -2.26
N ARG A 165 -8.20 -17.02 -1.04
CA ARG A 165 -8.93 -16.76 0.21
C ARG A 165 -8.93 -15.29 0.62
N TYR A 166 -7.80 -14.61 0.45
CA TYR A 166 -7.60 -13.24 0.93
C TYR A 166 -7.54 -12.22 -0.21
N THR A 167 -7.49 -10.95 0.13
CA THR A 167 -7.25 -9.85 -0.83
C THR A 167 -5.75 -9.61 -0.99
N PRO A 168 -5.14 -9.96 -2.15
CA PRO A 168 -3.70 -9.80 -2.33
C PRO A 168 -3.34 -8.34 -2.62
N VAL A 169 -2.35 -7.83 -1.89
CA VAL A 169 -1.77 -6.50 -2.07
C VAL A 169 -0.25 -6.65 -2.12
N GLY A 170 0.30 -6.67 -3.33
CA GLY A 170 1.73 -6.94 -3.53
C GLY A 170 2.11 -8.36 -3.08
N ARG A 171 2.95 -8.44 -2.04
CA ARG A 171 3.35 -9.70 -1.39
C ARG A 171 2.62 -9.97 -0.07
N SER A 172 1.60 -9.17 0.24
CA SER A 172 0.79 -9.31 1.44
C SER A 172 -0.63 -9.74 1.12
N PHE A 173 -1.30 -10.32 2.13
CA PHE A 173 -2.67 -10.82 2.08
C PHE A 173 -3.47 -10.20 3.22
N PHE A 174 -4.64 -9.66 2.91
CA PHE A 174 -5.50 -8.96 3.87
C PHE A 174 -6.92 -9.55 3.83
N SER A 175 -7.56 -9.59 5.00
CA SER A 175 -8.95 -10.02 5.16
C SER A 175 -9.81 -8.91 5.76
N PRO A 176 -11.14 -8.95 5.55
CA PRO A 176 -12.05 -8.10 6.29
C PRO A 176 -11.85 -8.25 7.82
N PRO A 177 -12.11 -7.20 8.61
CA PRO A 177 -12.09 -7.28 10.06
C PRO A 177 -13.10 -8.29 10.61
N GLU A 178 -12.62 -9.20 11.46
CA GLU A 178 -13.42 -10.15 12.23
C GLU A 178 -13.03 -10.01 13.70
N GLY A 179 -13.98 -9.62 14.57
CA GLY A 179 -13.72 -9.43 16.00
C GLY A 179 -12.93 -8.16 16.36
N TYR A 180 -12.65 -7.28 15.41
CA TYR A 180 -12.05 -5.96 15.65
C TYR A 180 -12.64 -4.89 14.73
N TYR A 181 -12.59 -3.63 15.14
CA TYR A 181 -13.04 -2.49 14.34
C TYR A 181 -12.16 -1.26 14.57
N HIS A 182 -11.46 -0.81 13.54
CA HIS A 182 -10.54 0.33 13.59
C HIS A 182 -10.85 1.32 12.46
N PRO A 183 -11.88 2.18 12.64
CA PRO A 183 -12.19 3.21 11.67
C PRO A 183 -11.10 4.29 11.68
N LEU A 184 -10.75 4.76 10.49
CA LEU A 184 -9.84 5.90 10.30
C LEU A 184 -10.62 7.20 10.07
N GLY A 185 -11.93 7.11 9.79
CA GLY A 185 -12.76 8.22 9.32
C GLY A 185 -12.55 8.51 7.82
N GLY A 186 -13.46 9.28 7.23
CA GLY A 186 -13.46 9.55 5.78
C GLY A 186 -13.74 8.30 4.94
N GLY A 187 -14.53 7.35 5.47
CA GLY A 187 -14.93 6.11 4.80
C GLY A 187 -13.83 5.06 4.72
N ARG A 188 -12.85 5.12 5.63
CA ARG A 188 -11.65 4.27 5.64
C ARG A 188 -11.53 3.52 6.96
N GLU A 189 -10.94 2.33 6.91
CA GLU A 189 -10.68 1.47 8.06
C GLU A 189 -9.35 0.72 7.91
N VAL A 190 -8.85 0.15 9.01
CA VAL A 190 -7.64 -0.68 9.00
C VAL A 190 -8.02 -2.14 8.77
N TRP A 191 -7.39 -2.79 7.80
CA TRP A 191 -7.39 -4.24 7.68
C TRP A 191 -6.02 -4.78 8.08
N PHE A 192 -6.02 -5.82 8.92
CA PHE A 192 -4.84 -6.60 9.23
C PHE A 192 -4.66 -7.73 8.23
N GLY A 193 -3.44 -8.23 8.16
CA GLY A 193 -3.02 -9.24 7.22
C GLY A 193 -1.58 -9.64 7.49
N PHE A 194 -0.96 -10.26 6.48
CA PHE A 194 0.42 -10.69 6.58
C PHE A 194 1.17 -10.54 5.27
N HIS A 195 2.45 -10.21 5.36
CA HIS A 195 3.42 -10.34 4.29
C HIS A 195 3.88 -11.78 4.20
N GLN A 196 4.03 -12.28 2.97
CA GLN A 196 4.59 -13.58 2.67
C GLN A 196 5.60 -13.46 1.53
N SER A 197 6.79 -14.02 1.73
CA SER A 197 7.74 -14.20 0.63
C SER A 197 8.64 -15.40 0.85
N VAL A 198 8.96 -16.10 -0.23
CA VAL A 198 9.95 -17.17 -0.21
C VAL A 198 11.31 -16.61 -0.61
N ARG A 199 12.37 -16.96 0.15
CA ARG A 199 13.71 -16.42 -0.03
C ARG A 199 14.78 -17.51 0.06
N PRO A 200 15.79 -17.50 -0.83
CA PRO A 200 16.94 -18.39 -0.70
C PRO A 200 17.82 -17.96 0.48
N ALA A 201 18.27 -18.93 1.26
CA ALA A 201 19.27 -18.78 2.31
C ALA A 201 20.31 -19.90 2.17
N MET A 202 21.37 -19.86 2.99
CA MET A 202 22.31 -20.99 3.03
C MET A 202 21.54 -22.25 3.46
N TRP A 203 21.78 -23.37 2.77
CA TRP A 203 21.22 -24.70 3.02
C TRP A 203 19.73 -24.90 2.65
N LYS A 204 18.84 -23.97 3.03
CA LYS A 204 17.40 -24.12 2.87
C LYS A 204 16.73 -22.89 2.28
N MET A 205 15.55 -23.11 1.69
CA MET A 205 14.63 -22.02 1.39
C MET A 205 13.98 -21.55 2.69
N MET A 206 13.60 -20.27 2.74
CA MET A 206 12.99 -19.66 3.90
C MET A 206 11.68 -18.99 3.52
N LEU A 207 10.63 -19.30 4.27
CA LEU A 207 9.38 -18.56 4.24
C LEU A 207 9.51 -17.39 5.21
N ASN A 208 9.50 -16.17 4.69
CA ASN A 208 9.50 -14.96 5.51
C ASN A 208 8.07 -14.45 5.68
N ILE A 209 7.59 -14.47 6.92
CA ILE A 209 6.24 -14.06 7.32
C ILE A 209 6.31 -12.87 8.26
N ASP A 210 5.44 -11.89 8.05
CA ASP A 210 5.33 -10.75 8.95
C ASP A 210 3.90 -10.24 9.04
N VAL A 211 3.46 -9.80 10.21
CA VAL A 211 2.15 -9.16 10.36
C VAL A 211 2.15 -7.79 9.70
N SER A 212 1.06 -7.45 9.02
CA SER A 212 0.92 -6.21 8.28
C SER A 212 -0.47 -5.60 8.48
N ALA A 213 -0.57 -4.29 8.31
CA ALA A 213 -1.82 -3.56 8.35
C ALA A 213 -1.83 -2.47 7.28
N THR A 214 -2.95 -2.28 6.60
CA THR A 214 -3.11 -1.21 5.62
C THR A 214 -4.54 -0.68 5.60
N ALA A 215 -4.70 0.55 5.09
CA ALA A 215 -6.01 1.17 4.96
C ALA A 215 -6.83 0.59 3.79
N PHE A 216 -8.09 0.29 4.05
CA PHE A 216 -9.12 -0.07 3.08
C PHE A 216 -10.31 0.89 3.17
N TYR A 217 -11.09 0.98 2.11
CA TYR A 217 -12.38 1.65 2.15
C TYR A 217 -13.41 0.73 2.79
N LYS A 218 -14.21 1.26 3.71
CA LYS A 218 -15.30 0.55 4.38
C LYS A 218 -16.32 0.08 3.34
N ALA A 219 -16.83 -1.13 3.50
CA ALA A 219 -17.97 -1.61 2.72
C ALA A 219 -19.27 -1.04 3.31
N GLN A 220 -19.75 0.08 2.76
CA GLN A 220 -20.88 0.83 3.33
C GLN A 220 -21.68 1.58 2.26
N PRO A 221 -22.91 2.03 2.55
CA PRO A 221 -23.67 2.90 1.66
C PRO A 221 -22.88 4.15 1.24
N VAL A 222 -23.04 4.56 -0.02
CA VAL A 222 -22.36 5.76 -0.54
C VAL A 222 -22.81 7.02 0.21
N ILE A 223 -24.04 7.07 0.70
CA ILE A 223 -24.54 8.16 1.56
C ILE A 223 -23.70 8.27 2.83
N GLU A 224 -23.45 7.17 3.55
CA GLU A 224 -22.62 7.16 4.76
C GLU A 224 -21.16 7.51 4.44
N PHE A 225 -20.63 6.98 3.33
CA PHE A 225 -19.29 7.34 2.87
C PHE A 225 -19.16 8.85 2.59
N MET A 226 -20.16 9.45 1.94
CA MET A 226 -20.21 10.90 1.72
C MET A 226 -20.25 11.67 3.04
N CYS A 227 -21.06 11.22 4.01
CA CYS A 227 -21.17 11.85 5.32
C CYS A 227 -19.83 11.83 6.07
N GLU A 228 -19.12 10.70 6.08
CA GLU A 228 -17.79 10.62 6.69
C GLU A 228 -16.74 11.52 5.99
N VAL A 229 -16.79 11.63 4.65
CA VAL A 229 -15.84 12.45 3.89
C VAL A 229 -16.08 13.95 4.12
N LEU A 230 -17.35 14.35 4.21
CA LEU A 230 -17.78 15.74 4.35
C LEU A 230 -17.97 16.19 5.80
N ASP A 231 -17.78 15.29 6.77
CA ASP A 231 -18.01 15.53 8.19
C ASP A 231 -19.45 15.96 8.50
N ILE A 232 -20.40 15.28 7.85
CA ILE A 232 -21.85 15.47 8.05
C ILE A 232 -22.32 14.43 9.07
N ARG A 233 -22.92 14.89 10.17
CA ARG A 233 -23.44 14.00 11.23
C ARG A 233 -24.73 13.30 10.85
N ASN A 234 -25.65 14.05 10.26
CA ASN A 234 -26.97 13.57 9.86
C ASN A 234 -27.34 14.15 8.50
N ILE A 235 -27.58 13.28 7.51
CA ILE A 235 -27.95 13.71 6.16
C ILE A 235 -29.39 14.23 6.09
N ASP A 236 -30.27 13.77 6.97
CA ASP A 236 -31.69 14.15 6.99
C ASP A 236 -31.87 15.59 7.50
N GLU A 237 -30.91 16.11 8.27
CA GLU A 237 -30.85 17.51 8.71
C GLU A 237 -30.35 18.47 7.62
N GLN A 238 -29.88 17.94 6.48
CA GLN A 238 -29.29 18.71 5.39
C GLN A 238 -30.04 18.50 4.06
N PRO A 239 -31.29 19.00 3.92
CA PRO A 239 -32.11 18.84 2.71
C PRO A 239 -31.66 19.74 1.53
N LYS A 240 -30.43 20.25 1.56
CA LYS A 240 -29.91 21.19 0.55
C LYS A 240 -28.90 20.49 -0.37
N PRO A 241 -28.82 20.87 -1.66
CA PRO A 241 -27.75 20.40 -2.54
C PRO A 241 -26.37 20.69 -1.96
N LEU A 242 -25.39 19.85 -2.30
CA LEU A 242 -24.00 20.08 -1.90
C LEU A 242 -23.47 21.38 -2.51
N THR A 243 -22.71 22.14 -1.73
CA THR A 243 -21.92 23.26 -2.26
C THR A 243 -20.88 22.75 -3.26
N ASP A 244 -20.41 23.60 -4.18
CA ASP A 244 -19.39 23.19 -5.15
C ASP A 244 -18.09 22.70 -4.47
N SER A 245 -17.71 23.30 -3.32
CA SER A 245 -16.57 22.85 -2.51
C SER A 245 -16.77 21.43 -1.94
N GLN A 246 -17.94 21.17 -1.33
CA GLN A 246 -18.29 19.83 -0.83
C GLN A 246 -18.33 18.80 -1.95
N ARG A 247 -18.99 19.13 -3.07
CA ARG A 247 -19.07 18.25 -4.24
C ARG A 247 -17.69 17.91 -4.77
N VAL A 248 -16.79 18.89 -4.92
CA VAL A 248 -15.40 18.65 -5.38
C VAL A 248 -14.64 17.78 -4.38
N ARG A 249 -14.76 18.02 -3.07
CA ARG A 249 -14.13 17.20 -2.03
C ARG A 249 -14.62 15.74 -2.08
N PHE A 250 -15.93 15.53 -2.16
CA PHE A 250 -16.54 14.20 -2.31
C PHE A 250 -16.10 13.51 -3.60
N THR A 251 -16.12 14.22 -4.74
CA THR A 251 -15.67 13.73 -6.04
C THR A 251 -14.23 13.24 -5.98
N LYS A 252 -13.34 14.05 -5.38
CA LYS A 252 -11.93 13.69 -5.19
C LYS A 252 -11.77 12.41 -4.40
N GLU A 253 -12.66 12.08 -3.47
CA GLU A 253 -12.60 10.87 -2.66
C GLU A 253 -13.19 9.64 -3.36
N ILE A 254 -14.37 9.75 -3.98
CA ILE A 254 -15.08 8.61 -4.56
C ILE A 254 -14.65 8.26 -6.00
N LYS A 255 -14.11 9.22 -6.77
CA LYS A 255 -13.66 8.96 -8.15
C LYS A 255 -12.59 7.85 -8.15
N GLY A 256 -12.83 6.86 -9.01
CA GLY A 256 -12.00 5.67 -9.17
C GLY A 256 -12.41 4.48 -8.29
N LEU A 257 -13.27 4.67 -7.28
CA LEU A 257 -13.77 3.56 -6.46
C LEU A 257 -14.81 2.73 -7.20
N LYS A 258 -14.92 1.46 -6.84
CA LYS A 258 -15.99 0.57 -7.30
C LYS A 258 -17.18 0.66 -6.34
N VAL A 259 -18.37 0.72 -6.92
CA VAL A 259 -19.66 0.68 -6.22
C VAL A 259 -20.49 -0.49 -6.75
N GLU A 260 -21.38 -1.02 -5.92
CA GLU A 260 -22.38 -2.00 -6.33
C GLU A 260 -23.79 -1.44 -6.10
N VAL A 261 -24.71 -1.81 -6.99
CA VAL A 261 -26.09 -1.34 -6.92
C VAL A 261 -26.96 -2.22 -6.03
N THR A 262 -27.93 -1.60 -5.36
CA THR A 262 -28.86 -2.29 -4.44
C THR A 262 -30.30 -2.38 -4.94
N HIS A 263 -30.65 -1.67 -6.01
CA HIS A 263 -32.03 -1.57 -6.52
C HIS A 263 -32.45 -2.70 -7.47
N CYS A 264 -31.55 -3.63 -7.83
CA CYS A 264 -31.82 -4.73 -8.76
C CYS A 264 -31.99 -6.09 -8.06
N GLY A 265 -32.48 -6.10 -6.81
CA GLY A 265 -32.72 -7.33 -6.05
C GLY A 265 -31.45 -8.16 -5.83
N GLN A 266 -31.45 -9.41 -6.30
CA GLN A 266 -30.30 -10.32 -6.16
C GLN A 266 -29.12 -9.96 -7.08
N MET A 267 -29.33 -9.14 -8.11
CA MET A 267 -28.28 -8.76 -9.05
C MET A 267 -27.47 -7.57 -8.51
N LYS A 268 -26.25 -7.83 -8.01
CA LYS A 268 -25.37 -6.84 -7.38
C LYS A 268 -24.32 -6.28 -8.35
N ARG A 269 -24.80 -5.72 -9.47
CA ARG A 269 -23.92 -5.23 -10.54
C ARG A 269 -22.92 -4.20 -10.02
N LYS A 270 -21.64 -4.42 -10.34
CA LYS A 270 -20.50 -3.58 -9.93
C LYS A 270 -20.12 -2.60 -11.03
N TYR A 271 -19.82 -1.37 -10.62
CA TYR A 271 -19.38 -0.30 -11.50
C TYR A 271 -18.19 0.44 -10.91
N ARG A 272 -17.38 1.08 -11.76
CA ARG A 272 -16.34 2.03 -11.32
C ARG A 272 -16.83 3.45 -11.52
N VAL A 273 -16.73 4.26 -10.48
CA VAL A 273 -17.09 5.68 -10.50
C VAL A 273 -16.05 6.46 -11.28
N CYS A 274 -16.48 7.18 -12.31
CA CYS A 274 -15.62 8.04 -13.11
C CYS A 274 -15.86 9.52 -12.82
N ASN A 275 -17.05 9.91 -12.34
CA ASN A 275 -17.34 11.28 -11.95
C ASN A 275 -18.52 11.39 -10.97
N VAL A 276 -18.78 12.61 -10.50
CA VAL A 276 -19.98 12.99 -9.74
C VAL A 276 -20.64 14.16 -10.46
N THR A 277 -21.95 14.07 -10.71
CA THR A 277 -22.68 15.07 -11.48
C THR A 277 -22.74 16.41 -10.75
N ARG A 278 -22.78 17.52 -11.51
CA ARG A 278 -23.01 18.85 -10.93
C ARG A 278 -24.47 19.05 -10.56
N ARG A 279 -25.39 18.57 -11.42
CA ARG A 279 -26.84 18.64 -11.18
C ARG A 279 -27.27 17.54 -10.20
N PRO A 280 -28.27 17.82 -9.34
CA PRO A 280 -28.86 16.81 -8.46
C PRO A 280 -29.67 15.77 -9.25
N ALA A 281 -29.98 14.63 -8.65
CA ALA A 281 -30.73 13.54 -9.29
C ALA A 281 -32.10 13.97 -9.85
N SER A 282 -32.74 14.95 -9.21
CA SER A 282 -33.99 15.59 -9.67
C SER A 282 -33.87 16.36 -10.98
N HIS A 283 -32.67 16.83 -11.35
CA HIS A 283 -32.44 17.70 -12.51
C HIS A 283 -31.38 17.17 -13.49
N GLN A 284 -30.63 16.13 -13.10
CA GLN A 284 -29.69 15.46 -13.98
C GLN A 284 -30.48 14.64 -14.99
N THR A 285 -30.32 14.97 -16.28
CA THR A 285 -30.99 14.27 -17.38
C THR A 285 -30.02 13.37 -18.14
N PHE A 286 -30.58 12.46 -18.92
CA PHE A 286 -29.89 11.68 -19.94
C PHE A 286 -30.87 11.32 -21.07
N PRO A 287 -30.36 11.08 -22.29
CA PRO A 287 -31.20 10.64 -23.39
C PRO A 287 -31.66 9.20 -23.15
N LEU A 288 -32.98 9.02 -23.05
CA LEU A 288 -33.65 7.73 -22.88
C LEU A 288 -34.46 7.42 -24.14
N GLN A 289 -34.19 6.29 -24.77
CA GLN A 289 -34.99 5.79 -25.88
C GLN A 289 -36.23 5.07 -25.34
N LEU A 290 -37.41 5.51 -25.75
CA LEU A 290 -38.69 4.90 -25.43
C LEU A 290 -38.98 3.71 -26.37
N GLU A 291 -39.95 2.87 -26.01
CA GLU A 291 -40.39 1.74 -26.84
C GLU A 291 -40.92 2.19 -28.21
N SER A 292 -41.42 3.43 -28.32
CA SER A 292 -41.83 4.05 -29.58
C SER A 292 -40.65 4.40 -30.51
N GLY A 293 -39.40 4.17 -30.09
CA GLY A 293 -38.19 4.55 -30.82
C GLY A 293 -37.77 6.01 -30.62
N GLN A 294 -38.63 6.86 -30.05
CA GLN A 294 -38.32 8.27 -29.76
C GLN A 294 -37.32 8.39 -28.60
N THR A 295 -36.36 9.30 -28.71
CA THR A 295 -35.44 9.64 -27.61
C THR A 295 -35.95 10.87 -26.87
N VAL A 296 -36.09 10.77 -25.55
CA VAL A 296 -36.51 11.86 -24.67
C VAL A 296 -35.46 12.12 -23.60
N GLU A 297 -35.31 13.37 -23.18
CA GLU A 297 -34.49 13.71 -22.01
C GLU A 297 -35.27 13.35 -20.74
N CYS A 298 -34.79 12.31 -20.03
CA CYS A 298 -35.40 11.84 -18.80
C CYS A 298 -34.50 12.19 -17.62
N THR A 299 -35.07 12.70 -16.52
CA THR A 299 -34.29 12.90 -15.29
C THR A 299 -33.98 11.56 -14.62
N VAL A 300 -32.86 11.49 -13.89
CA VAL A 300 -32.50 10.29 -13.12
C VAL A 300 -33.60 9.95 -12.11
N ALA A 301 -34.16 10.93 -11.40
CA ALA A 301 -35.24 10.70 -10.45
C ALA A 301 -36.51 10.11 -11.11
N GLN A 302 -36.95 10.67 -12.25
CA GLN A 302 -38.11 10.15 -12.99
C GLN A 302 -37.87 8.73 -13.50
N TYR A 303 -36.69 8.46 -14.07
CA TYR A 303 -36.32 7.13 -14.55
C TYR A 303 -36.40 6.09 -13.44
N PHE A 304 -35.85 6.36 -12.25
CA PHE A 304 -35.90 5.41 -11.13
C PHE A 304 -37.31 5.20 -10.60
N LYS A 305 -38.14 6.25 -10.57
CA LYS A 305 -39.56 6.13 -10.20
C LYS A 305 -40.35 5.30 -11.19
N GLN A 306 -40.15 5.48 -12.49
CA GLN A 306 -40.88 4.75 -13.54
C GLN A 306 -40.39 3.32 -13.72
N LYS A 307 -39.06 3.11 -13.83
CA LYS A 307 -38.47 1.82 -14.18
C LYS A 307 -38.42 0.83 -13.02
N TYR A 308 -38.18 1.32 -11.80
CA TYR A 308 -37.95 0.49 -10.61
C TYR A 308 -38.97 0.74 -9.49
N ASN A 309 -40.00 1.57 -9.74
CA ASN A 309 -40.95 2.02 -8.72
C ASN A 309 -40.28 2.58 -7.45
N LEU A 310 -39.10 3.21 -7.61
CA LEU A 310 -38.26 3.65 -6.51
C LEU A 310 -38.34 5.18 -6.38
N GLN A 311 -38.97 5.65 -5.31
CA GLN A 311 -38.99 7.07 -4.96
C GLN A 311 -37.72 7.43 -4.20
N LEU A 312 -36.91 8.31 -4.78
CA LEU A 312 -35.66 8.71 -4.15
C LEU A 312 -35.91 9.51 -2.86
N LYS A 313 -35.19 9.17 -1.80
CA LYS A 313 -35.22 9.89 -0.52
C LYS A 313 -34.42 11.19 -0.59
N TYR A 314 -33.31 11.19 -1.33
CA TYR A 314 -32.38 12.30 -1.44
C TYR A 314 -32.24 12.83 -2.88
N PRO A 315 -33.34 13.25 -3.55
CA PRO A 315 -33.31 13.69 -4.94
C PRO A 315 -32.55 15.01 -5.17
N HIS A 316 -32.22 15.74 -4.10
CA HIS A 316 -31.39 16.95 -4.08
C HIS A 316 -29.87 16.66 -4.09
N LEU A 317 -29.45 15.40 -3.88
CA LEU A 317 -28.05 15.00 -3.96
C LEU A 317 -27.63 14.70 -5.42
N PRO A 318 -26.33 14.81 -5.75
CA PRO A 318 -25.81 14.48 -7.08
C PRO A 318 -25.87 12.97 -7.37
N CYS A 319 -25.59 12.59 -8.61
CA CYS A 319 -25.45 11.20 -9.03
C CYS A 319 -23.97 10.82 -9.21
N LEU A 320 -23.68 9.54 -9.07
CA LEU A 320 -22.42 8.96 -9.54
C LEU A 320 -22.51 8.71 -11.05
N GLN A 321 -21.56 9.25 -11.82
CA GLN A 321 -21.33 8.82 -13.18
C GLN A 321 -20.40 7.61 -13.16
N VAL A 322 -20.79 6.53 -13.84
CA VAL A 322 -20.07 5.27 -13.80
C VAL A 322 -19.82 4.69 -15.19
N GLY A 323 -18.79 3.84 -15.30
CA GLY A 323 -18.43 3.20 -16.57
C GLY A 323 -17.56 4.11 -17.44
N GLN A 324 -17.96 4.31 -18.70
CA GLN A 324 -17.22 5.16 -19.65
C GLN A 324 -17.62 6.63 -19.43
N GLU A 325 -16.63 7.52 -19.29
CA GLU A 325 -16.86 8.95 -19.06
C GLU A 325 -17.64 9.62 -20.21
N GLN A 326 -17.54 9.09 -21.43
CA GLN A 326 -18.28 9.58 -22.60
C GLN A 326 -19.75 9.14 -22.62
N LYS A 327 -20.15 8.20 -21.75
CA LYS A 327 -21.52 7.70 -21.64
C LYS A 327 -22.24 8.34 -20.45
N HIS A 328 -23.56 8.28 -20.50
CA HIS A 328 -24.49 8.92 -19.56
C HIS A 328 -25.14 7.91 -18.62
N THR A 329 -24.33 7.07 -17.95
CA THR A 329 -24.81 6.15 -16.92
C THR A 329 -24.67 6.79 -15.54
N TYR A 330 -25.81 7.20 -14.97
CA TYR A 330 -25.88 7.90 -13.70
C TYR A 330 -26.62 7.06 -12.65
N LEU A 331 -26.05 6.96 -11.45
CA LEU A 331 -26.63 6.24 -10.32
C LEU A 331 -26.87 7.21 -9.14
N PRO A 332 -28.09 7.27 -8.58
CA PRO A 332 -28.32 7.95 -7.31
C PRO A 332 -27.43 7.40 -6.20
N LEU A 333 -27.00 8.25 -5.27
CA LEU A 333 -26.09 7.83 -4.19
C LEU A 333 -26.72 6.75 -3.29
N GLU A 334 -28.02 6.87 -3.01
CA GLU A 334 -28.77 5.99 -2.11
C GLU A 334 -28.97 4.56 -2.62
N VAL A 335 -28.72 4.29 -3.92
CA VAL A 335 -28.80 2.94 -4.50
C VAL A 335 -27.43 2.29 -4.69
N CYS A 336 -26.39 2.84 -4.06
CA CYS A 336 -25.01 2.40 -4.23
C CYS A 336 -24.33 2.09 -2.89
N ASN A 337 -23.60 0.98 -2.83
CA ASN A 337 -22.67 0.65 -1.75
C ASN A 337 -21.23 0.68 -2.27
N ILE A 338 -20.28 1.09 -1.43
CA ILE A 338 -18.85 0.92 -1.69
C ILE A 338 -18.53 -0.58 -1.65
N VAL A 339 -17.94 -1.10 -2.72
CA VAL A 339 -17.56 -2.53 -2.79
C VAL A 339 -16.45 -2.82 -1.78
N ALA A 340 -16.57 -3.93 -1.04
CA ALA A 340 -15.58 -4.39 -0.08
C ALA A 340 -14.19 -4.68 -0.69
N GLY A 341 -13.15 -4.68 0.15
CA GLY A 341 -11.80 -5.11 -0.24
C GLY A 341 -11.08 -4.16 -1.20
N GLN A 342 -11.45 -2.87 -1.18
CA GLN A 342 -10.76 -1.84 -1.97
C GLN A 342 -9.71 -1.14 -1.11
N ARG A 343 -8.43 -1.40 -1.40
CA ARG A 343 -7.31 -0.74 -0.73
C ARG A 343 -7.35 0.78 -0.97
N CYS A 344 -7.15 1.56 0.09
CA CYS A 344 -6.90 2.98 -0.03
C CYS A 344 -5.45 3.23 -0.49
N ILE A 345 -5.31 3.75 -1.71
CA ILE A 345 -4.01 4.14 -2.29
C ILE A 345 -3.70 5.64 -2.09
N LYS A 346 -4.71 6.42 -1.70
CA LYS A 346 -4.57 7.85 -1.43
C LYS A 346 -3.82 8.03 -0.11
N LYS A 347 -3.02 9.09 -0.02
CA LYS A 347 -2.34 9.45 1.22
C LYS A 347 -3.39 9.68 2.34
N LEU A 348 -3.12 9.10 3.50
CA LEU A 348 -3.93 9.35 4.70
C LEU A 348 -3.70 10.77 5.21
N THR A 349 -4.71 11.35 5.85
CA THR A 349 -4.54 12.62 6.58
C THR A 349 -3.66 12.41 7.81
N ASP A 350 -3.16 13.50 8.39
CA ASP A 350 -2.31 13.42 9.60
C ASP A 350 -3.06 12.74 10.76
N ASN A 351 -4.35 13.03 10.92
CA ASN A 351 -5.22 12.39 11.92
C ASN A 351 -5.41 10.89 11.62
N GLN A 352 -5.72 10.52 10.38
CA GLN A 352 -5.85 9.11 9.98
C GLN A 352 -4.55 8.34 10.19
N THR A 353 -3.41 8.97 9.91
CA THR A 353 -2.08 8.38 10.12
C THR A 353 -1.82 8.14 11.61
N SER A 354 -2.14 9.11 12.46
CA SER A 354 -2.05 8.97 13.92
C SER A 354 -2.92 7.82 14.44
N THR A 355 -4.17 7.74 14.00
CA THR A 355 -5.09 6.64 14.36
C THR A 355 -4.57 5.29 13.88
N MET A 356 -4.06 5.21 12.65
CA MET A 356 -3.49 3.98 12.10
C MET A 356 -2.27 3.52 12.90
N ILE A 357 -1.35 4.43 13.24
CA ILE A 357 -0.17 4.10 14.06
C ILE A 357 -0.60 3.58 15.43
N LYS A 358 -1.55 4.25 16.09
CA LYS A 358 -2.07 3.80 17.40
C LYS A 358 -2.70 2.42 17.35
N ALA A 359 -3.43 2.09 16.28
CA ALA A 359 -4.06 0.78 16.12
C ALA A 359 -3.06 -0.35 15.84
N THR A 360 -1.93 -0.04 15.21
CA THR A 360 -0.99 -1.03 14.64
C THR A 360 0.35 -1.12 15.37
N ALA A 361 0.67 -0.17 16.25
CA ALA A 361 1.88 -0.21 17.05
C ALA A 361 1.87 -1.45 17.96
N ARG A 362 2.96 -2.22 17.91
CA ARG A 362 3.21 -3.41 18.73
C ARG A 362 4.64 -3.39 19.23
N SER A 363 4.86 -3.87 20.45
CA SER A 363 6.21 -4.11 20.96
C SER A 363 6.84 -5.29 20.20
N ALA A 364 8.17 -5.44 20.27
CA ALA A 364 8.85 -6.56 19.63
C ALA A 364 8.37 -7.94 20.15
N PRO A 365 8.20 -8.16 21.48
CA PRO A 365 7.61 -9.39 22.01
C PRO A 365 6.19 -9.66 21.50
N ASP A 366 5.31 -8.65 21.51
CA ASP A 366 3.93 -8.82 21.04
C ASP A 366 3.89 -9.18 19.55
N ARG A 367 4.73 -8.52 18.75
CA ARG A 367 4.83 -8.79 17.31
C ARG A 367 5.37 -10.19 17.03
N GLN A 368 6.35 -10.65 17.80
CA GLN A 368 6.87 -12.01 17.72
C GLN A 368 5.77 -13.04 18.02
N GLU A 369 4.98 -12.80 19.07
CA GLU A 369 3.87 -13.67 19.45
C GLU A 369 2.75 -13.68 18.41
N GLU A 370 2.40 -12.51 17.85
CA GLU A 370 1.42 -12.41 16.76
C GLU A 370 1.86 -13.20 15.51
N ILE A 371 3.14 -13.12 15.12
CA ILE A 371 3.67 -13.88 13.98
C ILE A 371 3.66 -15.38 14.28
N SER A 372 4.08 -15.79 15.48
CA SER A 372 4.07 -17.20 15.90
C SER A 372 2.65 -17.77 15.90
N ARG A 373 1.67 -17.03 16.41
CA ARG A 373 0.25 -17.40 16.37
C ARG A 373 -0.27 -17.49 14.94
N LEU A 374 0.10 -16.54 14.08
CA LEU A 374 -0.28 -16.55 12.68
C LEU A 374 0.21 -17.82 11.97
N MET A 375 1.46 -18.21 12.19
CA MET A 375 2.02 -19.43 11.60
C MET A 375 1.25 -20.68 12.03
N LYS A 376 0.97 -20.83 13.33
CA LYS A 376 0.17 -21.94 13.87
C LYS A 376 -1.22 -21.99 13.23
N ASN A 377 -1.91 -20.85 13.18
CA ASN A 377 -3.26 -20.76 12.64
C ASN A 377 -3.30 -20.93 11.12
N ALA A 378 -2.26 -20.51 10.39
CA ALA A 378 -2.16 -20.67 8.95
C ALA A 378 -2.02 -22.15 8.56
N SER A 379 -1.39 -22.97 9.42
CA SER A 379 -1.25 -24.42 9.23
C SER A 379 -0.78 -24.76 7.81
N TYR A 380 0.32 -24.16 7.37
CA TYR A 380 0.85 -24.29 6.00
C TYR A 380 0.99 -25.76 5.55
N ASN A 381 1.34 -26.68 6.46
CA ASN A 381 1.48 -28.11 6.17
C ASN A 381 0.13 -28.84 5.92
N LEU A 382 -1.01 -28.19 6.17
CA LEU A 382 -2.36 -28.66 5.83
C LEU A 382 -2.93 -28.03 4.55
N ASP A 383 -2.20 -27.09 3.92
CA ASP A 383 -2.62 -26.53 2.63
C ASP A 383 -2.53 -27.62 1.54
N PRO A 384 -3.64 -27.94 0.85
CA PRO A 384 -3.68 -29.04 -0.12
C PRO A 384 -2.75 -28.83 -1.31
N TYR A 385 -2.38 -27.60 -1.65
CA TYR A 385 -1.44 -27.29 -2.72
C TYR A 385 0.01 -27.40 -2.24
N ILE A 386 0.29 -27.06 -0.97
CA ILE A 386 1.62 -27.27 -0.37
C ILE A 386 1.90 -28.77 -0.23
N GLN A 387 0.90 -29.54 0.20
CA GLN A 387 0.96 -30.99 0.29
C GLN A 387 1.18 -31.66 -1.07
N GLU A 388 0.45 -31.22 -2.10
CA GLU A 388 0.64 -31.70 -3.49
C GLU A 388 2.11 -31.59 -3.91
N PHE A 389 2.72 -30.42 -3.68
CA PHE A 389 4.11 -30.14 -4.01
C PHE A 389 5.13 -30.74 -3.04
N GLY A 390 4.70 -31.53 -2.05
CA GLY A 390 5.57 -32.18 -1.07
C GLY A 390 6.39 -31.21 -0.23
N ILE A 391 5.96 -29.96 -0.10
CA ILE A 391 6.65 -28.91 0.67
C ILE A 391 6.32 -29.08 2.15
N LYS A 392 7.30 -28.87 3.01
CA LYS A 392 7.09 -28.78 4.47
C LYS A 392 7.66 -27.47 5.00
N VAL A 393 6.93 -26.84 5.92
CA VAL A 393 7.31 -25.58 6.56
C VAL A 393 7.47 -25.83 8.06
N LYS A 394 8.58 -25.37 8.64
CA LYS A 394 8.80 -25.37 10.08
C LYS A 394 7.94 -24.30 10.75
N ASP A 395 7.28 -24.64 11.86
CA ASP A 395 6.37 -23.70 12.54
C ASP A 395 7.09 -22.68 13.42
N ASP A 396 8.30 -23.00 13.88
CA ASP A 396 9.09 -22.13 14.75
C ASP A 396 10.00 -21.19 13.96
N MET A 397 10.19 -19.99 14.51
CA MET A 397 11.14 -19.00 14.01
C MET A 397 12.57 -19.56 13.96
N THR A 398 13.33 -19.18 12.94
CA THR A 398 14.72 -19.60 12.78
C THR A 398 15.61 -18.91 13.81
N GLU A 399 16.38 -19.71 14.57
CA GLU A 399 17.41 -19.20 15.46
C GLU A 399 18.63 -18.71 14.66
N VAL A 400 19.12 -17.52 15.00
CA VAL A 400 20.32 -16.95 14.38
C VAL A 400 21.20 -16.29 15.43
N THR A 401 22.50 -16.57 15.39
CA THR A 401 23.48 -15.90 16.26
C THR A 401 23.93 -14.60 15.61
N GLY A 402 23.46 -13.48 16.15
CA GLY A 402 23.88 -12.14 15.76
C GLY A 402 25.14 -11.68 16.50
N ARG A 403 25.60 -10.46 16.18
CA ARG A 403 26.71 -9.78 16.86
C ARG A 403 26.34 -8.34 17.16
N VAL A 404 26.48 -7.94 18.42
CA VAL A 404 26.40 -6.53 18.84
C VAL A 404 27.76 -5.90 18.64
N LEU A 405 27.87 -5.06 17.62
CA LEU A 405 29.12 -4.37 17.30
C LEU A 405 29.47 -3.33 18.38
N PRO A 406 30.78 -3.12 18.65
CA PRO A 406 31.19 -2.02 19.51
C PRO A 406 30.79 -0.69 18.87
N ALA A 407 30.21 0.21 19.66
CA ALA A 407 29.91 1.55 19.19
C ALA A 407 31.22 2.35 19.01
N PRO A 408 31.33 3.17 17.95
CA PRO A 408 32.48 4.05 17.81
C PRO A 408 32.44 5.14 18.89
N ILE A 409 33.62 5.58 19.32
CA ILE A 409 33.77 6.75 20.19
C ILE A 409 33.67 8.00 19.33
N LEU A 410 32.93 8.99 19.82
CA LEU A 410 32.71 10.26 19.14
C LEU A 410 33.62 11.33 19.74
N GLN A 411 34.51 11.90 18.92
CA GLN A 411 35.40 12.97 19.32
C GLN A 411 34.70 14.33 19.20
N TYR A 412 34.69 15.09 20.29
CA TYR A 412 34.21 16.47 20.34
C TYR A 412 35.38 17.47 20.40
N GLY A 413 35.05 18.75 20.26
CA GLY A 413 36.01 19.84 20.21
C GLY A 413 36.02 20.65 21.49
N GLY A 414 36.16 21.97 21.34
CA GLY A 414 36.36 22.89 22.46
C GLY A 414 37.70 22.67 23.17
N ARG A 415 37.86 23.30 24.33
CA ARG A 415 39.10 23.20 25.12
C ARG A 415 39.32 21.80 25.68
N ASN A 416 38.24 21.14 26.09
CA ASN A 416 38.31 19.86 26.78
C ASN A 416 38.41 18.66 25.83
N ARG A 417 38.18 18.86 24.51
CA ARG A 417 38.18 17.82 23.46
C ARG A 417 37.54 16.51 23.95
N ALA A 418 36.34 16.65 24.52
CA ALA A 418 35.68 15.55 25.20
C ALA A 418 35.40 14.39 24.24
N ILE A 419 35.30 13.18 24.78
CA ILE A 419 34.83 12.01 24.04
C ILE A 419 33.44 11.61 24.52
N ALA A 420 32.59 11.16 23.60
CA ALA A 420 31.32 10.54 23.94
C ALA A 420 31.34 9.07 23.52
N THR A 421 30.96 8.20 24.44
CA THR A 421 30.81 6.77 24.17
C THR A 421 29.31 6.47 24.10
N PRO A 422 28.77 6.09 22.92
CA PRO A 422 27.37 5.75 22.81
C PRO A 422 27.01 4.56 23.72
N ASN A 423 25.92 4.70 24.45
CA ASN A 423 25.33 3.64 25.26
C ASN A 423 23.95 3.29 24.66
N GLN A 424 23.75 2.03 24.28
CA GLN A 424 22.51 1.57 23.62
C GLN A 424 22.10 2.45 22.42
N GLY A 425 23.08 2.93 21.65
CA GLY A 425 22.85 3.79 20.48
C GLY A 425 22.58 5.27 20.79
N VAL A 426 22.67 5.69 22.05
CA VAL A 426 22.40 7.07 22.49
C VAL A 426 23.63 7.69 23.13
N TRP A 427 23.82 8.99 22.90
CA TRP A 427 24.77 9.84 23.62
C TRP A 427 24.18 11.25 23.74
N ASP A 428 24.78 12.10 24.56
CA ASP A 428 24.39 13.50 24.70
C ASP A 428 25.59 14.44 24.62
N MET A 429 25.30 15.75 24.53
CA MET A 429 26.31 16.81 24.49
C MET A 429 26.55 17.50 25.84
N ARG A 430 26.07 16.95 26.97
CA ARG A 430 26.31 17.58 28.29
C ARG A 430 27.80 17.61 28.59
N GLY A 431 28.33 18.80 28.88
CA GLY A 431 29.76 19.05 29.09
C GLY A 431 30.63 18.94 27.84
N LYS A 432 30.04 18.95 26.63
CA LYS A 432 30.74 18.76 25.34
C LYS A 432 30.44 19.92 24.41
N GLN A 433 31.42 20.28 23.59
CA GLN A 433 31.32 21.33 22.58
C GLN A 433 31.55 20.76 21.18
N PHE A 434 30.90 21.33 20.17
CA PHE A 434 31.08 20.90 18.78
C PHE A 434 32.56 20.78 18.40
N TYR A 435 32.87 19.81 17.54
CA TYR A 435 34.24 19.58 17.05
C TYR A 435 34.83 20.86 16.44
N ASN A 436 34.08 21.48 15.54
CA ASN A 436 34.35 22.80 15.01
C ASN A 436 33.09 23.67 15.16
N GLY A 437 33.08 24.52 16.19
CA GLY A 437 31.96 25.39 16.49
C GLY A 437 31.99 26.68 15.67
N ILE A 438 30.85 27.06 15.08
CA ILE A 438 30.72 28.33 14.35
C ILE A 438 30.30 29.44 15.30
N GLU A 439 30.95 30.58 15.16
CA GLU A 439 30.54 31.82 15.81
C GLU A 439 29.49 32.54 14.95
N ILE A 440 28.29 32.72 15.49
CA ILE A 440 27.18 33.40 14.81
C ILE A 440 27.16 34.86 15.29
N LYS A 441 27.55 35.77 14.40
CA LYS A 441 27.68 37.22 14.62
C LYS A 441 26.47 37.99 14.10
N VAL A 442 25.99 37.67 12.90
CA VAL A 442 24.88 38.40 12.26
C VAL A 442 23.76 37.44 11.93
N TRP A 443 22.62 37.61 12.60
CA TRP A 443 21.46 36.72 12.47
C TRP A 443 20.15 37.48 12.69
N ALA A 444 19.05 36.97 12.15
CA ALA A 444 17.74 37.61 12.19
C ALA A 444 16.63 36.65 12.67
N ILE A 445 15.50 37.21 13.09
CA ILE A 445 14.26 36.49 13.41
C ILE A 445 13.11 37.00 12.53
N ALA A 446 12.41 36.09 11.87
CA ALA A 446 11.15 36.35 11.16
C ALA A 446 10.02 35.53 11.80
N CYS A 447 9.08 36.21 12.47
CA CYS A 447 7.99 35.54 13.19
C CYS A 447 6.69 35.55 12.37
N PHE A 448 6.31 34.41 11.81
CA PHE A 448 5.03 34.22 11.10
C PHE A 448 3.90 33.76 12.02
N ALA A 449 4.19 33.48 13.29
CA ALA A 449 3.15 33.25 14.28
C ALA A 449 2.45 34.58 14.66
N PRO A 450 1.13 34.59 14.88
CA PRO A 450 0.42 35.79 15.30
C PRO A 450 0.99 36.34 16.61
N GLN A 451 1.19 37.66 16.69
CA GLN A 451 1.79 38.34 17.85
C GLN A 451 1.03 38.06 19.16
N LYS A 452 -0.29 37.84 19.10
CA LYS A 452 -1.10 37.48 20.29
C LYS A 452 -0.71 36.12 20.87
N GLN A 453 -0.29 35.17 20.02
CA GLN A 453 0.11 33.81 20.41
C GLN A 453 1.61 33.72 20.71
N CYS A 454 2.43 34.46 19.96
CA CYS A 454 3.88 34.53 20.16
C CYS A 454 4.26 36.00 20.39
N ARG A 455 4.26 36.42 21.67
CA ARG A 455 4.56 37.81 22.06
C ARG A 455 6.06 38.08 22.03
N GLU A 456 6.45 39.35 22.02
CA GLU A 456 7.85 39.76 22.03
C GLU A 456 8.63 39.24 23.24
N GLU A 457 8.00 39.19 24.42
CA GLU A 457 8.55 38.58 25.62
C GLU A 457 8.92 37.09 25.42
N VAL A 458 8.10 36.36 24.67
CA VAL A 458 8.35 34.95 24.32
C VAL A 458 9.55 34.85 23.38
N LEU A 459 9.66 35.75 22.39
CA LEU A 459 10.79 35.82 21.47
C LEU A 459 12.10 36.13 22.18
N LYS A 460 12.05 37.07 23.14
CA LYS A 460 13.20 37.46 23.95
C LYS A 460 13.67 36.31 24.83
N ASN A 461 12.75 35.68 25.57
CA ASN A 461 13.10 34.52 26.40
C ASN A 461 13.65 33.35 25.56
N PHE A 462 13.04 33.06 24.41
CA PHE A 462 13.56 32.06 23.47
C PHE A 462 14.99 32.38 23.03
N THR A 463 15.24 33.63 22.64
CA THR A 463 16.55 34.10 22.21
C THR A 463 17.60 33.95 23.30
N ASP A 464 17.29 34.36 24.52
CA ASP A 464 18.24 34.28 25.64
C ASP A 464 18.57 32.83 26.01
N GLN A 465 17.57 31.93 26.03
CA GLN A 465 17.80 30.50 26.24
C GLN A 465 18.62 29.87 25.09
N LEU A 466 18.29 30.19 23.83
CA LEU A 466 19.01 29.67 22.68
C LEU A 466 20.49 30.09 22.70
N ARG A 467 20.77 31.35 23.01
CA ARG A 467 22.15 31.87 23.12
C ARG A 467 22.94 31.22 24.24
N LYS A 468 22.30 30.93 25.38
CA LYS A 468 22.92 30.20 26.48
C LYS A 468 23.32 28.78 26.04
N ILE A 469 22.36 28.03 25.49
CA ILE A 469 22.61 26.65 25.05
C ILE A 469 23.62 26.59 23.90
N SER A 470 23.58 27.53 22.96
CA SER A 470 24.52 27.57 21.85
C SER A 470 25.95 27.84 22.33
N LYS A 471 26.13 28.73 23.31
CA LYS A 471 27.42 28.98 23.96
C LYS A 471 27.95 27.73 24.68
N ASP A 472 27.11 27.04 25.44
CA ASP A 472 27.48 25.81 26.14
C ASP A 472 27.91 24.71 25.17
N ALA A 473 27.24 24.62 24.00
CA ALA A 473 27.60 23.71 22.92
C ALA A 473 28.82 24.15 22.08
N GLY A 474 29.41 25.32 22.36
CA GLY A 474 30.57 25.84 21.62
C GLY A 474 30.24 26.47 20.27
N MET A 475 28.99 26.83 20.01
CA MET A 475 28.52 27.57 18.83
C MET A 475 27.97 28.95 19.27
N PRO A 476 28.83 29.88 19.73
CA PRO A 476 28.38 31.10 20.38
C PRO A 476 27.57 31.97 19.42
N ILE A 477 26.36 32.34 19.83
CA ILE A 477 25.54 33.37 19.18
C ILE A 477 25.81 34.70 19.87
N GLN A 478 26.51 35.59 19.17
CA GLN A 478 26.86 36.91 19.65
C GLN A 478 25.72 37.90 19.45
N GLY A 479 25.56 38.78 20.45
CA GLY A 479 24.59 39.87 20.40
C GLY A 479 23.12 39.43 20.31
N GLN A 480 22.28 40.44 20.08
CA GLN A 480 20.86 40.30 19.75
C GLN A 480 20.70 40.18 18.22
N PRO A 481 19.56 39.67 17.70
CA PRO A 481 19.37 39.58 16.26
C PRO A 481 19.40 40.97 15.63
N CYS A 482 19.99 41.08 14.43
CA CYS A 482 20.07 42.35 13.69
C CYS A 482 18.71 42.81 13.14
N PHE A 483 17.75 41.88 13.08
CA PHE A 483 16.37 42.11 12.64
C PHE A 483 15.42 41.16 13.37
N CYS A 484 14.30 41.67 13.88
CA CYS A 484 13.23 40.86 14.47
C CYS A 484 11.86 41.48 14.13
N LYS A 485 11.08 40.83 13.26
CA LYS A 485 9.75 41.33 12.85
C LYS A 485 8.72 40.21 12.69
N TYR A 486 7.45 40.60 12.85
CA TYR A 486 6.31 39.77 12.52
C TYR A 486 5.97 39.88 11.03
N ALA A 487 5.53 38.78 10.43
CA ALA A 487 5.03 38.68 9.07
C ALA A 487 3.81 37.78 9.02
N GLN A 488 3.03 37.83 7.93
CA GLN A 488 1.88 36.96 7.72
C GLN A 488 1.82 36.52 6.26
N GLY A 489 1.42 35.27 6.02
CA GLY A 489 1.28 34.70 4.68
C GLY A 489 2.59 34.36 3.99
N ALA A 490 2.52 33.48 2.98
CA ALA A 490 3.68 33.04 2.21
C ALA A 490 4.27 34.17 1.34
N ASP A 491 3.42 35.08 0.87
CA ASP A 491 3.81 36.18 -0.02
C ASP A 491 4.76 37.18 0.65
N SER A 492 4.80 37.22 1.99
CA SER A 492 5.70 38.08 2.76
C SER A 492 7.13 37.54 2.86
N VAL A 493 7.37 36.26 2.53
CA VAL A 493 8.67 35.60 2.71
C VAL A 493 9.73 36.21 1.80
N GLU A 494 9.49 36.19 0.48
CA GLU A 494 10.48 36.66 -0.50
C GLU A 494 10.85 38.14 -0.31
N PRO A 495 9.90 39.09 -0.18
CA PRO A 495 10.24 40.50 0.03
C PRO A 495 11.09 40.70 1.29
N MET A 496 10.74 40.03 2.39
CA MET A 496 11.48 40.11 3.65
C MET A 496 12.88 39.54 3.51
N PHE A 497 13.04 38.36 2.89
CA PHE A 497 14.34 37.70 2.76
C PHE A 497 15.26 38.46 1.80
N ARG A 498 14.71 39.03 0.71
CA ARG A 498 15.46 39.90 -0.20
C ARG A 498 15.94 41.15 0.51
N HIS A 499 15.09 41.78 1.33
CA HIS A 499 15.49 42.91 2.17
C HIS A 499 16.62 42.50 3.14
N LEU A 500 16.44 41.41 3.90
CA LEU A 500 17.43 40.94 4.86
C LEU A 500 18.80 40.68 4.21
N LYS A 501 18.82 40.01 3.05
CA LYS A 501 20.05 39.70 2.29
C LYS A 501 20.77 40.95 1.81
N ASN A 502 20.02 41.98 1.37
CA ASN A 502 20.61 43.20 0.81
C ASN A 502 21.01 44.21 1.90
N THR A 503 20.35 44.18 3.07
CA THR A 503 20.54 45.17 4.12
C THR A 503 21.59 44.76 5.15
N TYR A 504 21.65 43.48 5.52
CA TYR A 504 22.55 43.02 6.60
C TYR A 504 23.75 42.28 6.01
N SER A 505 24.85 43.02 5.78
CA SER A 505 26.11 42.43 5.32
C SER A 505 26.61 41.35 6.29
N GLY A 506 27.01 40.21 5.74
CA GLY A 506 27.49 39.08 6.54
C GLY A 506 26.40 38.31 7.30
N LEU A 507 25.11 38.48 6.95
CA LEU A 507 24.01 37.69 7.53
C LEU A 507 24.27 36.18 7.39
N GLN A 508 24.30 35.46 8.52
CA GLN A 508 24.62 34.04 8.60
C GLN A 508 23.38 33.15 8.75
N LEU A 509 22.32 33.65 9.39
CA LEU A 509 21.16 32.85 9.74
C LEU A 509 19.89 33.71 9.86
N ILE A 510 18.76 33.17 9.39
CA ILE A 510 17.42 33.68 9.68
C ILE A 510 16.66 32.59 10.43
N ILE A 511 16.22 32.86 11.65
CA ILE A 511 15.36 31.97 12.43
C ILE A 511 13.91 32.32 12.11
N VAL A 512 13.16 31.36 11.58
CA VAL A 512 11.76 31.54 11.21
C VAL A 512 10.85 30.84 12.20
N ILE A 513 9.91 31.57 12.80
CA ILE A 513 8.93 31.03 13.77
C ILE A 513 7.60 30.83 13.05
N LEU A 514 7.08 29.61 13.10
CA LEU A 514 5.88 29.20 12.36
C LEU A 514 4.74 28.77 13.31
N PRO A 515 3.46 29.07 13.00
CA PRO A 515 2.30 28.69 13.82
C PRO A 515 1.84 27.24 13.60
N GLY A 516 2.78 26.28 13.47
CA GLY A 516 2.49 24.89 13.13
C GLY A 516 2.51 24.61 11.62
N LYS A 517 1.60 23.75 11.12
CA LYS A 517 1.55 23.36 9.70
C LYS A 517 0.98 24.50 8.85
N THR A 518 1.83 25.07 7.99
CA THR A 518 1.51 26.25 7.18
C THR A 518 2.17 26.16 5.79
N PRO A 519 1.56 26.72 4.73
CA PRO A 519 2.22 26.81 3.42
C PRO A 519 3.52 27.61 3.46
N VAL A 520 3.71 28.50 4.45
CA VAL A 520 4.90 29.35 4.60
C VAL A 520 6.19 28.52 4.63
N TYR A 521 6.20 27.34 5.28
CA TYR A 521 7.41 26.49 5.33
C TYR A 521 7.84 25.99 3.94
N GLY A 522 6.92 25.81 2.99
CA GLY A 522 7.27 25.41 1.63
C GLY A 522 7.83 26.57 0.80
N THR A 523 7.69 27.80 1.27
CA THR A 523 8.15 29.03 0.61
C THR A 523 9.45 29.56 1.22
N VAL A 524 9.63 29.39 2.53
CA VAL A 524 10.89 29.60 3.26
C VAL A 524 11.92 28.58 2.80
#